data_AF-A0A958RZ24-F1
#
_entry.id   AF-A0A958RZ24-F1
#
_cell.length_a   1.000
_cell.length_b   1.000
_cell.length_c   1.000
_cell.angle_alpha   90.00
_cell.angle_beta   90.00
_cell.angle_gamma   90.00
#
_symmetry.space_group_name_H-M   'P 1'
#
loop_
_entity.id
_entity.type
_entity.pdbx_description
1 polymer ?
#
loop_
_entity_poly.entity_id
_entity_poly.type
_entity_poly.pdbx_seq_one_letter_code
_entity_poly.pdbx_strand_id
1 'polypeptide(L)'
;SLFFRDYLGKGLSGSVYGKRSKLKNFHLNDFSLENVNVAYPDSVSVDTNKIYEQRNGSVGGDILKRFNFYVDYTNKMLYLKKNSYYKEPFTYNNSGIVLEHNGTMFVKEKIKIPNSDGYRNSNTINSVKIDLSINHKLSIRPIYKIVEIRNSSNAYACGVRVGDILLEINGKEVYELKLNQISEILHGKTGRPIRLKIERNGEVKIFKFKLDNVLKRNEPSN
;
A
#
# COMPACT_ATOMS: atom_id res chain seq x y z
N SER A 1 7.51 19.01 17.83
CA SER A 1 6.42 18.30 17.13
C SER A 1 6.73 16.82 17.14
N LEU A 2 5.72 15.96 17.14
CA LEU A 2 5.91 14.52 16.98
C LEU A 2 6.30 14.23 15.52
N PHE A 3 7.43 13.56 15.30
CA PHE A 3 7.91 13.14 13.99
C PHE A 3 8.43 11.72 14.08
N PHE A 4 8.50 11.02 12.94
CA PHE A 4 9.13 9.72 12.84
C PHE A 4 10.01 9.66 11.59
N ARG A 5 11.08 8.86 11.64
CA ARG A 5 11.92 8.58 10.47
C ARG A 5 11.23 7.53 9.59
N ASP A 6 11.23 7.76 8.29
CA ASP A 6 10.54 6.89 7.33
C ASP A 6 11.16 6.96 5.94
N TYR A 7 10.81 5.96 5.13
CA TYR A 7 11.00 6.02 3.69
C TYR A 7 10.03 7.03 3.06
N LEU A 8 10.58 7.98 2.30
CA LEU A 8 9.82 9.08 1.71
C LEU A 8 9.38 8.78 0.27
N GLY A 9 10.12 7.94 -0.44
CA GLY A 9 9.86 7.57 -1.82
C GLY A 9 11.15 7.22 -2.57
N LYS A 10 11.03 7.01 -3.88
CA LYS A 10 12.17 6.74 -4.78
C LYS A 10 12.28 7.86 -5.80
N GLY A 11 13.45 8.46 -5.90
CA GLY A 11 13.82 9.34 -7.02
C GLY A 11 14.63 8.58 -8.08
N LEU A 12 15.04 9.28 -9.13
CA LEU A 12 15.93 8.73 -10.16
C LEU A 12 17.27 8.24 -9.55
N SER A 13 17.74 8.94 -8.52
CA SER A 13 18.99 8.62 -7.81
C SER A 13 18.84 7.55 -6.72
N GLY A 14 17.64 6.95 -6.56
CA GLY A 14 17.37 5.90 -5.57
C GLY A 14 16.43 6.31 -4.46
N SER A 15 16.46 5.54 -3.36
CA SER A 15 15.59 5.71 -2.20
C SER A 15 15.87 7.02 -1.45
N VAL A 16 14.80 7.71 -1.06
CA VAL A 16 14.84 8.95 -0.27
C VAL A 16 14.26 8.66 1.10
N TYR A 17 15.00 9.05 2.14
CA TYR A 17 14.59 8.91 3.53
C TYR A 17 14.51 10.28 4.20
N GLY A 18 13.84 10.33 5.34
CA GLY A 18 13.81 11.53 6.16
C GLY A 18 12.75 11.45 7.25
N LYS A 19 12.26 12.61 7.67
CA LYS A 19 11.28 12.75 8.75
C LYS A 19 9.88 12.99 8.19
N ARG A 20 8.89 12.33 8.75
CA ARG A 20 7.46 12.62 8.51
C ARG A 20 6.82 13.19 9.77
N SER A 21 5.87 14.10 9.59
CA SER A 21 5.11 14.73 10.68
C SER A 21 3.78 15.28 10.17
N LYS A 22 2.97 15.88 11.04
CA LYS A 22 1.75 16.57 10.62
C LYS A 22 1.80 18.05 10.93
N LEU A 23 1.42 18.86 9.94
CA LEU A 23 1.11 20.27 10.14
C LEU A 23 -0.27 20.38 10.78
N LYS A 24 -0.40 21.27 11.78
CA LYS A 24 -1.69 21.54 12.41
C LYS A 24 -2.68 22.09 11.38
N ASN A 25 -2.27 23.16 10.69
CA ASN A 25 -3.05 23.82 9.65
C ASN A 25 -2.18 24.06 8.41
N PHE A 26 -2.79 23.95 7.24
CA PHE A 26 -2.25 24.33 5.95
C PHE A 26 -3.29 25.22 5.24
N HIS A 27 -2.85 26.40 4.82
CA HIS A 27 -3.71 27.37 4.14
C HIS A 27 -3.33 27.47 2.66
N LEU A 28 -4.35 27.44 1.81
CA LEU A 28 -4.23 27.66 0.37
C LEU A 28 -5.37 28.60 -0.05
N ASN A 29 -5.05 29.89 -0.17
CA ASN A 29 -6.04 30.95 -0.30
C ASN A 29 -7.11 30.82 0.82
N ASP A 30 -8.39 30.82 0.48
CA ASP A 30 -9.51 30.68 1.43
C ASP A 30 -9.72 29.25 1.96
N PHE A 31 -8.90 28.30 1.54
CA PHE A 31 -9.01 26.91 1.94
C PHE A 31 -8.09 26.60 3.12
N SER A 32 -8.68 26.07 4.19
CA SER A 32 -7.95 25.53 5.34
C SER A 32 -8.05 24.01 5.35
N LEU A 33 -6.91 23.34 5.49
CA LEU A 33 -6.79 21.90 5.68
C LEU A 33 -6.06 21.63 6.99
N GLU A 34 -6.60 20.71 7.79
CA GLU A 34 -6.07 20.38 9.10
C GLU A 34 -5.31 19.06 9.10
N ASN A 35 -4.35 18.92 10.01
CA ASN A 35 -3.60 17.68 10.26
C ASN A 35 -2.91 17.11 9.00
N VAL A 36 -2.39 18.00 8.16
CA VAL A 36 -1.81 17.70 6.85
C VAL A 36 -0.48 16.96 6.98
N ASN A 37 -0.30 15.90 6.19
CA ASN A 37 0.95 15.15 6.14
C ASN A 37 2.08 16.02 5.57
N VAL A 38 3.23 16.04 6.24
CA VAL A 38 4.46 16.69 5.76
C VAL A 38 5.65 15.73 5.82
N ALA A 39 6.60 15.90 4.90
CA ALA A 39 7.83 15.15 4.84
C ALA A 39 9.02 16.10 4.67
N TYR A 40 10.09 15.83 5.42
CA TYR A 40 11.36 16.55 5.40
C TYR A 40 12.44 15.55 5.02
N PRO A 41 12.88 15.53 3.74
CA PRO A 41 13.96 14.66 3.30
C PRO A 41 15.27 14.95 4.02
N ASP A 42 16.09 13.92 4.20
CA ASP A 42 17.45 14.07 4.72
C ASP A 42 18.31 14.86 3.71
N SER A 43 19.28 15.63 4.20
CA SER A 43 20.08 16.59 3.41
C SER A 43 20.82 15.95 2.23
N VAL A 44 21.17 14.67 2.32
CA VAL A 44 21.83 13.90 1.25
C VAL A 44 20.95 13.81 -0.01
N SER A 45 19.63 13.97 0.13
CA SER A 45 18.67 13.89 -0.98
C SER A 45 18.21 15.24 -1.50
N VAL A 46 18.69 16.36 -0.94
CA VAL A 46 18.27 17.71 -1.32
C VAL A 46 19.49 18.54 -1.70
N ASP A 47 19.57 18.94 -2.97
CA ASP A 47 20.54 19.94 -3.41
C ASP A 47 20.13 21.30 -2.85
N THR A 48 20.76 21.69 -1.73
CA THR A 48 20.48 22.94 -1.03
C THR A 48 20.78 24.17 -1.90
N ASN A 49 21.63 24.02 -2.93
CA ASN A 49 22.01 25.10 -3.84
C ASN A 49 20.94 25.40 -4.89
N LYS A 50 19.92 24.54 -5.03
CA LYS A 50 18.76 24.72 -5.92
C LYS A 50 17.50 25.17 -5.18
N ILE A 51 17.60 25.46 -3.88
CA ILE A 51 16.47 25.98 -3.11
C ILE A 51 16.35 27.46 -3.40
N TYR A 52 15.45 27.83 -4.32
CA TYR A 52 15.02 29.20 -4.49
C TYR A 52 14.51 29.74 -3.16
N GLU A 53 14.97 30.93 -2.74
CA GLU A 53 14.65 31.54 -1.45
C GLU A 53 13.13 31.66 -1.19
N GLN A 54 12.32 31.72 -2.25
CA GLN A 54 10.86 31.81 -2.18
C GLN A 54 10.13 30.44 -2.22
N ARG A 55 10.84 29.30 -2.21
CA ARG A 55 10.23 27.97 -2.29
C ARG A 55 10.18 27.30 -0.91
N ASN A 56 8.99 27.20 -0.33
CA ASN A 56 8.78 26.50 0.94
C ASN A 56 8.72 24.96 0.82
N GLY A 57 8.48 24.42 -0.38
CA GLY A 57 8.38 22.97 -0.61
C GLY A 57 7.54 22.63 -1.83
N SER A 58 7.21 21.34 -1.98
CA SER A 58 6.28 20.86 -3.01
C SER A 58 4.95 20.48 -2.39
N VAL A 59 3.85 20.84 -3.07
CA VAL A 59 2.50 20.39 -2.71
C VAL A 59 2.21 19.08 -3.45
N GLY A 60 1.94 18.02 -2.69
CA GLY A 60 1.75 16.67 -3.23
C GLY A 60 0.30 16.32 -3.56
N GLY A 61 0.12 15.17 -4.20
CA GLY A 61 -1.19 14.66 -4.64
C GLY A 61 -2.22 14.47 -3.52
N ASP A 62 -1.79 14.22 -2.28
CA ASP A 62 -2.70 14.03 -1.14
C ASP A 62 -3.44 15.33 -0.74
N ILE A 63 -2.86 16.49 -1.08
CA ILE A 63 -3.53 17.80 -1.01
C ILE A 63 -4.27 18.07 -2.33
N LEU A 64 -3.62 17.89 -3.48
CA LEU A 64 -4.19 18.27 -4.78
C LEU A 64 -5.46 17.49 -5.14
N LYS A 65 -5.56 16.20 -4.77
CA LYS A 65 -6.74 15.35 -5.05
C LYS A 65 -8.05 15.89 -4.44
N ARG A 66 -7.95 16.82 -3.48
CA ARG A 66 -9.07 17.44 -2.74
C ARG A 66 -9.77 18.54 -3.51
N PHE A 67 -9.21 18.91 -4.65
CA PHE A 67 -9.71 19.97 -5.50
C PHE A 67 -9.87 19.46 -6.93
N ASN A 68 -10.93 19.90 -7.58
CA ASN A 68 -10.96 19.99 -9.03
C ASN A 68 -10.23 21.29 -9.38
N PHE A 69 -9.19 21.20 -10.21
CA PHE A 69 -8.38 22.35 -10.55
C PHE A 69 -8.22 22.52 -12.05
N TYR A 70 -8.09 23.77 -12.47
CA TYR A 70 -7.81 24.17 -13.84
C TYR A 70 -6.62 25.13 -13.82
N VAL A 71 -5.67 24.89 -14.73
CA VAL A 71 -4.46 25.71 -14.88
C VAL A 71 -4.64 26.56 -16.12
N ASP A 72 -4.75 27.86 -15.92
CA ASP A 72 -4.69 28.85 -16.99
C ASP A 72 -3.22 29.28 -17.16
N TYR A 73 -2.54 28.67 -18.13
CA TYR A 73 -1.13 28.95 -18.39
C TYR A 73 -0.89 30.37 -18.89
N THR A 74 -1.84 30.95 -19.65
CA THR A 74 -1.72 32.29 -20.24
C THR A 74 -1.75 33.36 -19.16
N ASN A 75 -2.73 33.27 -18.27
CA ASN A 75 -2.88 34.21 -17.16
C ASN A 75 -2.05 33.80 -15.92
N LYS A 76 -1.37 32.65 -15.96
CA LYS A 76 -0.61 32.06 -14.85
C LYS A 76 -1.47 31.88 -13.59
N MET A 77 -2.72 31.48 -13.78
CA MET A 77 -3.71 31.32 -12.70
C MET A 77 -4.02 29.85 -12.44
N LEU A 78 -4.18 29.51 -11.16
CA LEU A 78 -4.66 28.20 -10.71
C LEU A 78 -6.05 28.38 -10.08
N TYR A 79 -7.06 27.78 -10.70
CA TYR A 79 -8.42 27.78 -10.18
C TYR A 79 -8.68 26.52 -9.40
N LEU A 80 -9.30 26.64 -8.22
CA LEU A 80 -9.49 25.55 -7.27
C LEU A 80 -10.94 25.48 -6.82
N LYS A 81 -11.56 24.30 -6.94
CA LYS A 81 -12.89 24.00 -6.40
C LYS A 81 -12.82 22.74 -5.54
N LYS A 82 -13.27 22.81 -4.28
CA LYS A 82 -13.34 21.64 -3.39
C LYS A 82 -14.15 20.51 -4.04
N ASN A 83 -13.68 19.27 -3.94
CA ASN A 83 -14.42 18.09 -4.36
C ASN A 83 -14.76 17.18 -3.16
N SER A 84 -15.28 15.98 -3.42
CA SER A 84 -15.69 15.02 -2.38
C SER A 84 -14.55 14.60 -1.44
N TYR A 85 -13.30 14.66 -1.88
CA TYR A 85 -12.13 14.27 -1.10
C TYR A 85 -11.69 15.34 -0.09
N TYR A 86 -12.26 16.55 -0.14
CA TYR A 86 -11.78 17.70 0.64
C TYR A 86 -11.72 17.43 2.16
N LYS A 87 -12.70 16.70 2.70
CA LYS A 87 -12.79 16.38 4.13
C LYS A 87 -12.11 15.07 4.54
N GLU A 88 -11.46 14.36 3.62
CA GLU A 88 -10.82 13.08 3.96
C GLU A 88 -9.70 13.28 4.99
N PRO A 89 -9.55 12.40 5.99
CA PRO A 89 -8.44 12.49 6.90
C PRO A 89 -7.12 12.20 6.18
N PHE A 90 -6.08 12.97 6.50
CA PHE A 90 -4.71 12.62 6.12
C PHE A 90 -4.24 11.44 6.97
N THR A 91 -3.72 10.38 6.36
CA THR A 91 -3.23 9.19 7.07
C THR A 91 -1.82 8.82 6.60
N TYR A 92 -1.11 8.07 7.43
CA TYR A 92 0.18 7.49 7.09
C TYR A 92 0.08 5.97 7.00
N ASN A 93 1.09 5.37 6.38
CA ASN A 93 1.28 3.94 6.41
C ASN A 93 1.60 3.48 7.85
N ASN A 94 0.61 2.88 8.49
CA ASN A 94 0.72 2.40 9.86
C ASN A 94 1.36 1.00 9.95
N SER A 95 1.52 0.30 8.83
CA SER A 95 2.21 -1.01 8.81
C SER A 95 3.73 -0.87 8.78
N GLY A 96 4.24 0.23 8.21
CA GLY A 96 5.66 0.42 7.92
C GLY A 96 6.17 -0.41 6.74
N ILE A 97 5.31 -1.10 5.99
CA ILE A 97 5.67 -1.94 4.83
C ILE A 97 5.45 -1.16 3.54
N VAL A 98 6.46 -1.12 2.67
CA VAL A 98 6.33 -0.62 1.30
C VAL A 98 6.42 -1.79 0.33
N LEU A 99 5.44 -1.87 -0.57
CA LEU A 99 5.36 -2.90 -1.59
C LEU A 99 5.67 -2.32 -2.97
N GLU A 100 6.35 -3.10 -3.79
CA GLU A 100 6.55 -2.83 -5.21
C GLU A 100 6.08 -4.03 -6.03
N HIS A 101 5.58 -3.75 -7.24
CA HIS A 101 5.26 -4.77 -8.21
C HIS A 101 6.55 -5.39 -8.77
N ASN A 102 6.78 -6.67 -8.48
CA ASN A 102 8.00 -7.40 -8.84
C ASN A 102 7.73 -8.41 -9.97
N GLY A 103 7.21 -7.93 -11.10
CA GLY A 103 6.89 -8.76 -12.25
C GLY A 103 5.67 -9.66 -12.02
N THR A 104 5.67 -10.83 -12.66
CA THR A 104 4.52 -11.74 -12.67
C THR A 104 4.89 -13.19 -12.35
N MET A 105 3.96 -13.93 -11.76
CA MET A 105 4.06 -15.37 -11.48
C MET A 105 2.95 -16.14 -12.19
N PHE A 106 3.18 -17.43 -12.43
CA PHE A 106 2.13 -18.34 -12.87
C PHE A 106 1.40 -18.92 -11.66
N VAL A 107 0.08 -18.78 -11.63
CA VAL A 107 -0.80 -19.38 -10.61
C VAL A 107 -1.65 -20.47 -11.27
N LYS A 108 -1.70 -21.66 -10.65
CA LYS A 108 -2.58 -22.76 -11.08
C LYS A 108 -3.94 -22.62 -10.40
N GLU A 109 -4.94 -22.17 -11.14
CA GLU A 109 -6.32 -22.09 -10.67
C GLU A 109 -7.04 -23.41 -10.93
N LYS A 110 -7.79 -23.92 -9.94
CA LYS A 110 -8.68 -25.06 -10.14
C LYS A 110 -9.97 -24.56 -10.79
N ILE A 111 -10.26 -24.95 -12.01
CA ILE A 111 -11.57 -24.70 -12.62
C ILE A 111 -12.54 -25.76 -12.09
N LYS A 112 -13.63 -25.32 -11.46
CA LYS A 112 -14.82 -26.16 -11.28
C LYS A 112 -15.63 -26.09 -12.56
N ILE A 113 -15.64 -27.16 -13.34
CA ILE A 113 -16.55 -27.27 -14.48
C ILE A 113 -17.95 -27.53 -13.88
N PRO A 114 -19.00 -26.79 -14.28
CA PRO A 114 -20.35 -27.16 -13.89
C PRO A 114 -20.62 -28.59 -14.39
N ASN A 115 -21.09 -29.47 -13.50
CA ASN A 115 -21.51 -30.82 -13.88
C ASN A 115 -22.46 -30.69 -15.07
N SER A 116 -22.06 -31.22 -16.23
CA SER A 116 -22.97 -31.38 -17.35
C SER A 116 -23.96 -32.47 -16.94
N ASP A 117 -25.17 -32.08 -16.57
CA ASP A 117 -26.30 -32.99 -16.40
C ASP A 117 -26.63 -33.60 -17.78
N GLY A 118 -25.87 -34.63 -18.15
CA GLY A 118 -26.14 -35.48 -19.29
C GLY A 118 -27.38 -36.33 -19.02
N TYR A 119 -28.29 -36.34 -20.00
CA TYR A 119 -29.51 -37.14 -20.07
C TYR A 119 -29.45 -38.47 -19.29
N ARG A 120 -30.33 -38.60 -18.30
CA ARG A 120 -30.59 -39.85 -17.57
C ARG A 120 -31.15 -40.91 -18.53
N ASN A 121 -30.41 -41.97 -18.77
CA ASN A 121 -31.01 -43.24 -19.17
C ASN A 121 -30.91 -44.22 -17.99
N SER A 122 -32.07 -44.61 -17.48
CA SER A 122 -32.19 -45.56 -16.37
C SER A 122 -31.75 -46.94 -16.84
N ASN A 123 -30.66 -47.45 -16.31
CA ASN A 123 -30.50 -48.84 -15.86
C ASN A 123 -29.01 -49.14 -15.67
N THR A 124 -28.48 -48.90 -14.47
CA THR A 124 -27.34 -49.67 -13.92
C THR A 124 -27.19 -49.36 -12.43
N ILE A 125 -27.23 -50.42 -11.65
CA ILE A 125 -27.15 -50.46 -10.19
C ILE A 125 -25.67 -50.30 -9.77
N ASN A 126 -25.42 -49.48 -8.75
CA ASN A 126 -24.17 -49.36 -7.97
C ASN A 126 -22.87 -49.07 -8.74
N SER A 127 -22.73 -47.86 -9.28
CA SER A 127 -21.40 -47.27 -9.51
C SER A 127 -21.27 -45.93 -8.78
N VAL A 128 -20.27 -45.83 -7.90
CA VAL A 128 -19.84 -44.54 -7.34
C VAL A 128 -18.98 -43.87 -8.41
N LYS A 129 -19.57 -42.95 -9.18
CA LYS A 129 -18.79 -42.07 -10.06
C LYS A 129 -18.06 -41.04 -9.21
N ILE A 130 -16.76 -41.23 -9.01
CA ILE A 130 -15.87 -40.17 -8.53
C ILE A 130 -15.46 -39.35 -9.75
N ASP A 131 -16.13 -38.21 -9.95
CA ASP A 131 -15.73 -37.26 -10.97
C ASP A 131 -14.51 -36.46 -10.48
N LEU A 132 -13.34 -36.75 -11.04
CA LEU A 132 -12.06 -36.15 -10.66
C LEU A 132 -11.52 -35.19 -11.73
N SER A 133 -12.40 -34.55 -12.51
CA SER A 133 -12.01 -33.58 -13.55
C SER A 133 -11.59 -32.22 -12.98
N ILE A 134 -10.49 -32.18 -12.20
CA ILE A 134 -9.85 -30.93 -11.79
C ILE A 134 -8.99 -30.43 -12.96
N ASN A 135 -9.58 -29.59 -13.82
CA ASN A 135 -8.81 -28.89 -14.84
C ASN A 135 -8.13 -27.65 -14.25
N HIS A 136 -6.82 -27.55 -14.44
CA HIS A 136 -6.03 -26.41 -13.97
C HIS A 136 -5.88 -25.36 -15.07
N LYS A 137 -6.27 -24.12 -14.80
CA LYS A 137 -5.93 -22.97 -15.65
C LYS A 137 -4.65 -22.33 -15.12
N LEU A 138 -3.68 -22.13 -16.00
CA LEU A 138 -2.50 -21.34 -15.67
C LEU A 138 -2.83 -19.86 -15.94
N SER A 139 -2.71 -19.00 -14.92
CA SER A 139 -2.90 -17.55 -15.05
C SER A 139 -1.66 -16.79 -14.63
N ILE A 140 -1.34 -15.71 -15.37
CA ILE A 140 -0.24 -14.80 -15.04
C ILE A 140 -0.77 -13.76 -14.06
N ARG A 141 -0.12 -13.64 -12.90
CA ARG A 141 -0.55 -12.79 -11.79
C ARG A 141 0.58 -11.89 -11.27
N PRO A 142 0.27 -10.69 -10.78
CA PRO A 142 1.29 -9.78 -10.26
C PRO A 142 1.92 -10.32 -8.98
N ILE A 143 3.24 -10.14 -8.84
CA ILE A 143 3.97 -10.42 -7.60
C ILE A 143 4.17 -9.10 -6.86
N TYR A 144 3.91 -9.07 -5.57
CA TYR A 144 4.22 -7.91 -4.72
C TYR A 144 5.34 -8.26 -3.75
N LYS A 145 6.42 -7.48 -3.80
CA LYS A 145 7.61 -7.67 -2.97
C LYS A 145 7.74 -6.54 -1.97
N ILE A 146 8.13 -6.87 -0.74
CA ILE A 146 8.48 -5.89 0.28
C ILE A 146 9.85 -5.30 -0.07
N VAL A 147 9.86 -4.01 -0.39
CA VAL A 147 11.07 -3.28 -0.79
C VAL A 147 11.63 -2.42 0.32
N GLU A 148 10.77 -1.94 1.22
CA GLU A 148 11.19 -1.18 2.40
C GLU A 148 10.35 -1.63 3.59
N ILE A 149 10.99 -1.63 4.77
CA ILE A 149 10.29 -1.82 6.03
C ILE A 149 10.82 -0.83 7.06
N ARG A 150 9.91 -0.12 7.74
CA ARG A 150 10.30 0.80 8.80
C ARG A 150 10.70 0.02 10.05
N ASN A 151 11.94 0.19 10.51
CA ASN A 151 12.49 -0.53 11.67
C ASN A 151 11.68 -0.35 12.96
N SER A 152 11.04 0.80 13.17
CA SER A 152 10.20 1.07 14.35
C SER A 152 8.79 0.45 14.27
N SER A 153 8.45 -0.26 13.20
CA SER A 153 7.12 -0.84 13.00
C SER A 153 6.95 -2.20 13.67
N ASN A 154 5.72 -2.54 14.04
CA ASN A 154 5.37 -3.88 14.52
C ASN A 154 5.58 -4.95 13.44
N ALA A 155 5.48 -4.58 12.15
CA ALA A 155 5.80 -5.49 11.05
C ALA A 155 7.26 -5.93 11.11
N TYR A 156 8.19 -4.99 11.35
CA TYR A 156 9.59 -5.31 11.54
C TYR A 156 9.81 -6.15 12.81
N ALA A 157 9.21 -5.73 13.93
CA ALA A 157 9.33 -6.45 15.20
C ALA A 157 8.85 -7.91 15.10
N CYS A 158 7.77 -8.18 14.36
CA CYS A 158 7.24 -9.53 14.22
C CYS A 158 8.05 -10.44 13.27
N GLY A 159 9.03 -9.90 12.53
CA GLY A 159 9.95 -10.70 11.71
C GLY A 159 9.81 -10.53 10.19
N VAL A 160 8.96 -9.61 9.71
CA VAL A 160 8.87 -9.24 8.29
C VAL A 160 10.16 -8.51 7.89
N ARG A 161 10.68 -8.77 6.69
CA ARG A 161 11.95 -8.22 6.19
C ARG A 161 11.81 -7.77 4.73
N VAL A 162 12.75 -6.92 4.32
CA VAL A 162 12.91 -6.57 2.91
C VAL A 162 13.26 -7.82 2.12
N GLY A 163 12.68 -7.98 0.94
CA GLY A 163 12.87 -9.16 0.10
C GLY A 163 11.69 -10.12 0.07
N ASP A 164 10.85 -10.09 1.11
CA ASP A 164 9.71 -10.97 1.27
C ASP A 164 8.68 -10.77 0.15
N ILE A 165 8.16 -11.87 -0.39
CA ILE A 165 7.07 -11.86 -1.38
C ILE A 165 5.74 -12.01 -0.64
N LEU A 166 4.81 -11.10 -0.87
CA LEU A 166 3.51 -11.11 -0.22
C LEU A 166 2.53 -12.03 -0.99
N LEU A 167 2.08 -13.11 -0.33
CA LEU A 167 1.14 -14.09 -0.90
C LEU A 167 -0.30 -13.79 -0.46
N GLU A 168 -0.53 -13.60 0.84
CA GLU A 168 -1.86 -13.27 1.37
C GLU A 168 -1.83 -12.12 2.38
N ILE A 169 -2.92 -11.35 2.41
CA ILE A 169 -3.21 -10.35 3.43
C ILE A 169 -4.61 -10.58 4.01
N ASN A 170 -4.69 -10.78 5.32
CA ASN A 170 -5.93 -11.10 6.06
C ASN A 170 -6.71 -12.29 5.47
N GLY A 171 -6.01 -13.29 4.95
CA GLY A 171 -6.60 -14.49 4.35
C GLY A 171 -7.12 -14.29 2.93
N LYS A 172 -6.90 -13.11 2.32
CA LYS A 172 -7.15 -12.88 0.90
C LYS A 172 -5.85 -12.99 0.13
N GLU A 173 -5.89 -13.73 -0.97
CA GLU A 173 -4.79 -13.86 -1.91
C GLU A 173 -4.50 -12.51 -2.55
N VAL A 174 -3.24 -12.11 -2.51
CA VAL A 174 -2.83 -10.75 -2.88
C VAL A 174 -2.91 -10.55 -4.40
N TYR A 175 -2.77 -11.62 -5.19
CA TYR A 175 -2.93 -11.56 -6.65
C TYR A 175 -4.36 -11.22 -7.11
N GLU A 176 -5.36 -11.34 -6.23
CA GLU A 176 -6.74 -10.93 -6.51
C GLU A 176 -6.97 -9.44 -6.21
N LEU A 177 -6.05 -8.81 -5.48
CA LEU A 177 -6.17 -7.44 -5.03
C LEU A 177 -5.34 -6.49 -5.91
N LYS A 178 -5.89 -5.29 -6.13
CA LYS A 178 -5.14 -4.18 -6.72
C LYS A 178 -4.18 -3.60 -5.68
N LEU A 179 -3.01 -3.10 -6.11
CA LEU A 179 -2.03 -2.46 -5.24
C LEU A 179 -2.63 -1.40 -4.32
N ASN A 180 -3.55 -0.58 -4.84
CA ASN A 180 -4.23 0.45 -4.05
C ASN A 180 -5.03 -0.14 -2.89
N GLN A 181 -5.72 -1.27 -3.08
CA GLN A 181 -6.47 -1.94 -2.01
C GLN A 181 -5.54 -2.50 -0.93
N ILE A 182 -4.38 -3.02 -1.33
CA ILE A 182 -3.37 -3.50 -0.38
C ILE A 182 -2.83 -2.31 0.42
N SER A 183 -2.51 -1.20 -0.26
CA SER A 183 -2.05 0.03 0.36
C SER A 183 -3.06 0.58 1.38
N GLU A 184 -4.36 0.59 1.04
CA GLU A 184 -5.43 0.99 1.97
C GLU A 184 -5.49 0.13 3.24
N ILE A 185 -5.26 -1.18 3.12
CA ILE A 185 -5.20 -2.09 4.28
C ILE A 185 -4.00 -1.74 5.17
N LEU A 186 -2.83 -1.49 4.57
CA LEU A 186 -1.59 -1.13 5.28
C LEU A 186 -1.63 0.27 5.91
N HIS A 187 -2.42 1.18 5.33
CA HIS A 187 -2.72 2.53 5.83
C HIS A 187 -3.90 2.56 6.81
N GLY A 188 -4.44 1.40 7.18
CA GLY A 188 -5.60 1.28 8.05
C GLY A 188 -5.41 1.91 9.44
N LYS A 189 -6.50 1.99 10.21
CA LYS A 189 -6.49 2.55 11.57
C LYS A 189 -5.52 1.81 12.49
N THR A 190 -4.81 2.55 13.33
CA THR A 190 -3.97 2.04 14.41
C THR A 190 -4.70 0.96 15.23
N GLY A 191 -3.96 -0.09 15.61
CA GLY A 191 -4.45 -1.18 16.46
C GLY A 191 -5.15 -2.30 15.70
N ARG A 192 -5.53 -2.08 14.43
CA ARG A 192 -6.13 -3.13 13.60
C ARG A 192 -5.14 -4.28 13.40
N PRO A 193 -5.52 -5.54 13.69
CA PRO A 193 -4.65 -6.68 13.43
C PRO A 193 -4.54 -6.93 11.93
N ILE A 194 -3.34 -7.27 11.49
CA ILE A 194 -3.02 -7.72 10.14
C ILE A 194 -2.36 -9.08 10.25
N ARG A 195 -2.80 -9.99 9.37
CA ARG A 195 -2.15 -11.27 9.14
C ARG A 195 -1.57 -11.27 7.73
N LEU A 196 -0.27 -11.51 7.62
CA LEU A 196 0.41 -11.67 6.33
C LEU A 196 0.87 -13.12 6.16
N LYS A 197 0.70 -13.65 4.96
CA LYS A 197 1.42 -14.84 4.49
C LYS A 197 2.44 -14.37 3.47
N ILE A 198 3.70 -14.68 3.72
CA ILE A 198 4.80 -14.30 2.84
C ILE A 198 5.61 -15.51 2.42
N GLU A 199 6.36 -15.38 1.35
CA GLU A 199 7.40 -16.31 0.95
C GLU A 199 8.78 -15.67 1.13
N ARG A 200 9.69 -16.38 1.79
CA ARG A 200 11.09 -16.00 1.97
C ARG A 200 11.97 -17.21 1.64
N ASN A 201 12.79 -17.10 0.59
CA ASN A 201 13.69 -18.16 0.13
C ASN A 201 12.96 -19.51 -0.15
N GLY A 202 11.75 -19.46 -0.72
CA GLY A 202 10.93 -20.65 -0.98
C GLY A 202 10.15 -21.18 0.23
N GLU A 203 10.38 -20.65 1.44
CA GLU A 203 9.62 -21.00 2.64
C GLU A 203 8.45 -20.05 2.86
N VAL A 204 7.27 -20.62 3.10
CA VAL A 204 6.07 -19.84 3.46
C VAL A 204 6.05 -19.55 4.95
N LYS A 205 5.96 -18.27 5.31
CA LYS A 205 5.92 -17.80 6.71
C LYS A 205 4.68 -16.96 6.95
N ILE A 206 4.11 -17.08 8.15
CA ILE A 206 2.89 -16.37 8.53
C ILE A 206 3.23 -15.42 9.69
N PHE A 207 2.91 -14.15 9.52
CA PHE A 207 3.12 -13.11 10.51
C PHE A 207 1.80 -12.47 10.91
N LYS A 208 1.70 -12.08 12.18
CA LYS A 208 0.54 -11.38 12.73
C LYS A 208 1.05 -10.20 13.56
N PHE A 209 0.53 -9.00 13.29
CA PHE A 209 0.89 -7.80 14.03
C PHE A 209 -0.28 -6.81 14.02
N LYS A 210 -0.21 -5.77 14.86
CA LYS A 210 -1.19 -4.67 14.87
C LYS A 210 -0.61 -3.45 14.17
N LEU A 211 -1.45 -2.71 13.45
CA LEU A 211 -1.05 -1.43 12.83
C LEU A 211 -0.61 -0.42 13.89
N ASP A 212 0.50 0.29 13.63
CA ASP A 212 1.10 1.22 14.56
C ASP A 212 0.36 2.57 14.66
N ASN A 213 0.70 3.33 15.70
CA ASN A 213 0.53 4.78 15.67
C ASN A 213 1.88 5.42 15.36
N VAL A 214 2.10 5.74 14.09
CA VAL A 214 3.41 6.20 13.60
C VAL A 214 3.86 7.52 14.22
N LEU A 215 2.93 8.34 14.70
CA LEU A 215 3.25 9.63 15.32
C LEU A 215 3.48 9.51 16.82
N LYS A 216 3.21 8.37 17.47
CA LYS A 216 3.42 8.18 18.91
C LYS A 216 4.62 7.30 19.26
N ARG A 217 5.23 6.61 18.29
CA ARG A 217 6.34 5.67 18.52
C ARG A 217 7.59 6.15 17.78
N ASN A 218 8.62 6.48 18.55
CA ASN A 218 9.97 6.70 18.01
C ASN A 218 10.80 5.40 18.00
N GLU A 219 10.39 4.36 18.73
CA GLU A 219 11.08 3.06 18.83
C GLU A 219 10.06 1.91 18.96
N PRO A 220 10.39 0.68 18.51
CA PRO A 220 9.47 -0.45 18.56
C PRO A 220 9.13 -0.78 20.02
N SER A 221 7.87 -1.13 20.28
CA SER A 221 7.48 -1.70 21.57
C SER A 221 8.12 -3.07 21.71
N ASN A 222 9.13 -3.17 22.58
CA ASN A 222 9.60 -4.44 23.13
C ASN A 222 8.45 -5.23 23.73
#